data_AF-W6YTP3-F1
#
_entry.id   AF-W6YTP3-F1
#
_cell.length_a   1.000
_cell.length_b   1.000
_cell.length_c   1.000
_cell.angle_alpha   90.00
_cell.angle_beta   90.00
_cell.angle_gamma   90.00
#
_symmetry.space_group_name_H-M   'P 1'
#
loop_
_entity.id
_entity.type
_entity.pdbx_description
1 polymer ?
#
loop_
_entity_poly.entity_id
_entity_poly.type
_entity_poly.pdbx_seq_one_letter_code
_entity_poly.pdbx_strand_id
1 'polypeptide(L)'
;MPDLKVWFTRAYWTFAGLGILWAVFLGALVSPKFQRHALYAHKFHTGFWNNVSNPEEFGFAKGQVQPFWLTTFDNEKLFCWHVLPLDVYLENEHELSTAAAVGQAVEELKGTVGEKLMNRDVDTRIVINFHGNAGHIAQGYRPSTYRSISGIPKTHLLTCDYRGFGHSTLNNPPHIPTEPGIITDAISLVSYVTNDLSHPMSRTVLLGQSLGTAVTAATALYYTDPTSPHLPSSLATLQPSPKPAKESFAGIILVAPFRTLPLLLKHYRIAGIFPILKPLQPYPVIANFLSSRIIDTWPTLPRLQSFISAEKSKKHGFYISLLHARNDQDISYHESETLFEPLQTLMLGSAETAADVAAEETRRSIHGGERVKRGAFAYKKVEDAKGERCVELEVTRYGGHNEVVGWAQVALAVRRAFERRARRMRPGLDVE
;
A
#
# COMPACT_ATOMS: atom_id res chain seq x y z
N MET A 1 -31.62 44.37 -19.36
CA MET A 1 -30.88 43.20 -18.86
C MET A 1 -31.79 42.00 -18.52
N PRO A 2 -32.67 41.51 -19.43
CA PRO A 2 -33.50 40.33 -19.18
C PRO A 2 -32.75 38.99 -19.23
N ASP A 3 -31.66 38.89 -20.01
CA ASP A 3 -30.89 37.64 -20.16
C ASP A 3 -30.15 37.20 -18.89
N LEU A 4 -29.60 38.15 -18.11
CA LEU A 4 -28.88 37.86 -16.87
C LEU A 4 -29.76 37.16 -15.83
N LYS A 5 -31.05 37.48 -15.77
CA LYS A 5 -31.99 36.85 -14.83
C LYS A 5 -32.21 35.38 -15.17
N VAL A 6 -32.34 35.04 -16.46
CA VAL A 6 -32.52 33.66 -16.93
C VAL A 6 -31.27 32.82 -16.64
N TRP A 7 -30.08 33.37 -16.94
CA TRP A 7 -28.81 32.71 -16.62
C TRP A 7 -28.62 32.51 -15.11
N PHE A 8 -28.95 33.52 -14.30
CA PHE A 8 -28.88 33.44 -12.85
C PHE A 8 -29.84 32.40 -12.28
N THR A 9 -31.10 32.37 -12.75
CA THR A 9 -32.09 31.37 -12.30
C THR A 9 -31.68 29.95 -12.68
N ARG A 10 -31.15 29.74 -13.90
CA ARG A 10 -30.63 28.42 -14.33
C ARG A 10 -29.43 28.00 -13.48
N ALA A 11 -28.49 28.90 -13.24
CA ALA A 11 -27.33 28.63 -12.39
C ALA A 11 -27.76 28.31 -10.95
N TYR A 12 -28.68 29.10 -10.38
CA TYR A 12 -29.22 28.88 -9.03
C TYR A 12 -29.82 27.47 -8.89
N TRP A 13 -30.73 27.08 -9.79
CA TRP A 13 -31.35 25.75 -9.72
C TRP A 13 -30.35 24.62 -9.97
N THR A 14 -29.33 24.85 -10.80
CA THR A 14 -28.25 23.88 -11.01
C THR A 14 -27.44 23.69 -9.73
N PHE A 15 -26.98 24.77 -9.08
CA PHE A 15 -26.24 24.69 -7.83
C PHE A 15 -27.10 24.18 -6.66
N ALA A 16 -28.38 24.54 -6.61
CA ALA A 16 -29.32 24.01 -5.64
C ALA A 16 -29.49 22.49 -5.81
N GLY A 17 -29.65 22.02 -7.05
CA GLY A 17 -29.71 20.60 -7.36
C GLY A 17 -28.44 19.85 -6.95
N LEU A 18 -27.26 20.39 -7.28
CA LEU A 18 -25.97 19.82 -6.86
C LEU A 18 -25.82 19.79 -5.33
N GLY A 19 -26.26 20.86 -4.64
CA GLY A 19 -26.25 20.95 -3.18
C GLY A 19 -27.16 19.89 -2.53
N ILE A 20 -28.37 19.69 -3.08
CA ILE A 20 -29.30 18.65 -2.62
C ILE A 20 -28.70 17.27 -2.85
N LEU A 21 -28.15 16.99 -4.04
CA LEU A 21 -27.52 15.70 -4.34
C LEU A 21 -26.34 15.41 -3.40
N TRP A 22 -25.51 16.41 -3.12
CA TRP A 22 -24.41 16.30 -2.18
C TRP A 22 -24.90 16.07 -0.74
N ALA A 23 -25.94 16.77 -0.29
CA ALA A 23 -26.53 16.56 1.02
C ALA A 23 -27.15 15.16 1.18
N VAL A 24 -27.85 14.67 0.15
CA VAL A 24 -28.39 13.30 0.09
C VAL A 24 -27.25 12.27 0.15
N PHE A 25 -26.17 12.50 -0.61
CA PHE A 25 -24.98 11.65 -0.57
C PHE A 25 -24.35 11.60 0.82
N LEU A 26 -24.17 12.75 1.48
CA LEU A 26 -23.67 12.80 2.86
C LEU A 26 -24.62 12.10 3.85
N GLY A 27 -25.93 12.26 3.70
CA GLY A 27 -26.92 11.54 4.50
C GLY A 27 -26.81 10.02 4.31
N ALA A 28 -26.60 9.57 3.07
CA ALA A 28 -26.40 8.16 2.76
C ALA A 28 -25.10 7.61 3.37
N LEU A 29 -24.04 8.41 3.48
CA LEU A 29 -22.76 8.01 4.12
C LEU A 29 -22.86 7.72 5.62
N VAL A 30 -23.98 8.04 6.27
CA VAL A 30 -24.29 7.59 7.64
C VAL A 30 -24.59 6.08 7.68
N SER A 31 -25.06 5.50 6.57
CA SER A 31 -25.32 4.07 6.45
C SER A 31 -24.02 3.27 6.30
N PRO A 32 -23.75 2.26 7.16
CA PRO A 32 -22.55 1.41 7.07
C PRO A 32 -22.32 0.80 5.69
N LYS A 33 -23.39 0.30 5.05
CA LYS A 33 -23.32 -0.36 3.75
C LYS A 33 -22.90 0.62 2.66
N PHE A 34 -23.53 1.80 2.64
CA PHE A 34 -23.23 2.82 1.64
C PHE A 34 -21.82 3.41 1.84
N GLN A 35 -21.42 3.65 3.09
CA GLN A 35 -20.07 4.09 3.42
C GLN A 35 -18.99 3.13 2.89
N ARG A 36 -19.16 1.81 3.08
CA ARG A 36 -18.22 0.81 2.59
C ARG A 36 -18.21 0.70 1.06
N HIS A 37 -19.37 0.80 0.41
CA HIS A 37 -19.42 0.85 -1.05
C HIS A 37 -18.67 2.07 -1.61
N ALA A 38 -18.83 3.24 -0.99
CA ALA A 38 -18.14 4.45 -1.40
C ALA A 38 -16.62 4.38 -1.12
N LEU A 39 -16.23 3.87 0.05
CA LEU A 39 -14.82 3.75 0.44
C LEU A 39 -14.05 2.78 -0.47
N TYR A 40 -14.54 1.54 -0.56
CA TYR A 40 -13.82 0.49 -1.27
C TYR A 40 -14.00 0.58 -2.77
N ALA A 41 -15.13 1.11 -3.24
CA ALA A 41 -15.47 1.21 -4.66
C ALA A 41 -15.26 -0.11 -5.41
N HIS A 42 -15.39 -1.26 -4.71
CA HIS A 42 -14.96 -2.57 -5.18
C HIS A 42 -15.72 -3.11 -6.40
N LYS A 43 -16.89 -2.53 -6.73
CA LYS A 43 -17.67 -2.87 -7.94
C LYS A 43 -17.35 -1.97 -9.13
N PHE A 44 -16.61 -0.88 -8.93
CA PHE A 44 -16.22 0.04 -9.99
C PHE A 44 -14.89 -0.40 -10.58
N HIS A 45 -14.96 -1.26 -11.60
CA HIS A 45 -13.78 -1.81 -12.26
C HIS A 45 -13.95 -2.02 -13.76
N THR A 46 -12.83 -2.09 -14.47
CA THR A 46 -12.76 -2.26 -15.94
C THR A 46 -12.77 -3.73 -16.39
N GLY A 47 -12.87 -4.69 -15.48
CA GLY A 47 -12.81 -6.13 -15.78
C GLY A 47 -13.92 -6.69 -16.69
N PHE A 48 -14.87 -5.86 -17.13
CA PHE A 48 -15.82 -6.22 -18.19
C PHE A 48 -15.21 -6.11 -19.60
N TRP A 49 -14.09 -5.40 -19.73
CA TRP A 49 -13.43 -5.08 -21.01
C TRP A 49 -12.08 -5.76 -21.18
N ASN A 50 -11.48 -6.25 -20.08
CA ASN A 50 -10.15 -6.83 -20.04
C ASN A 50 -10.17 -8.14 -19.26
N ASN A 51 -9.28 -9.07 -19.61
CA ASN A 51 -9.18 -10.36 -18.95
C ASN A 51 -7.94 -10.42 -18.03
N VAL A 52 -8.14 -10.28 -16.72
CA VAL A 52 -7.04 -10.33 -15.74
C VAL A 52 -6.40 -11.72 -15.60
N SER A 53 -7.01 -12.78 -16.17
CA SER A 53 -6.36 -14.09 -16.30
C SER A 53 -5.42 -14.16 -17.52
N ASN A 54 -5.40 -13.13 -18.37
CA ASN A 54 -4.47 -12.97 -19.48
C ASN A 54 -3.53 -11.75 -19.25
N PRO A 55 -2.41 -11.93 -18.54
CA PRO A 55 -1.49 -10.84 -18.22
C PRO A 55 -0.87 -10.13 -19.44
N GLU A 56 -0.84 -10.78 -20.62
CA GLU A 56 -0.30 -10.19 -21.85
C GLU A 56 -1.06 -8.91 -22.26
N GLU A 57 -2.38 -8.84 -21.99
CA GLU A 57 -3.21 -7.64 -22.21
C GLU A 57 -2.73 -6.43 -21.40
N PHE A 58 -1.98 -6.67 -20.33
CA PHE A 58 -1.48 -5.64 -19.43
C PHE A 58 0.01 -5.35 -19.62
N GLY A 59 0.63 -5.90 -20.67
CA GLY A 59 2.01 -5.61 -21.06
C GLY A 59 3.07 -6.48 -20.40
N PHE A 60 2.73 -7.72 -20.02
CA PHE A 60 3.70 -8.73 -19.57
C PHE A 60 4.03 -9.71 -20.68
N ALA A 61 5.22 -10.31 -20.63
CA ALA A 61 5.59 -11.38 -21.55
C ALA A 61 4.80 -12.67 -21.22
N LYS A 62 4.62 -13.53 -22.23
CA LYS A 62 3.91 -14.80 -22.09
C LYS A 62 4.55 -15.67 -21.00
N GLY A 63 3.78 -16.04 -19.99
CA GLY A 63 4.26 -16.83 -18.84
C GLY A 63 5.08 -16.05 -17.81
N GLN A 64 5.31 -14.74 -17.98
CA GLN A 64 5.99 -13.91 -16.97
C GLN A 64 5.16 -13.76 -15.70
N VAL A 65 3.83 -13.77 -15.85
CA VAL A 65 2.88 -13.66 -14.75
C VAL A 65 2.08 -14.95 -14.67
N GLN A 66 2.05 -15.55 -13.48
CA GLN A 66 1.19 -16.67 -13.15
C GLN A 66 0.01 -16.17 -12.32
N PRO A 67 -1.21 -16.10 -12.88
CA PRO A 67 -2.41 -15.93 -12.08
C PRO A 67 -2.64 -17.18 -11.23
N PHE A 68 -3.06 -16.99 -9.97
CA PHE A 68 -3.37 -18.07 -9.05
C PHE A 68 -4.44 -17.65 -8.05
N TRP A 69 -5.08 -18.63 -7.41
CA TRP A 69 -6.00 -18.41 -6.31
C TRP A 69 -5.31 -18.57 -4.96
N LEU A 70 -5.69 -17.74 -4.00
CA LEU A 70 -5.27 -17.87 -2.60
C LEU A 70 -6.50 -18.02 -1.73
N THR A 71 -6.54 -19.05 -0.89
CA THR A 71 -7.60 -19.20 0.12
C THR A 71 -7.18 -18.48 1.41
N THR A 72 -8.01 -17.58 1.92
CA THR A 72 -7.75 -16.84 3.16
C THR A 72 -8.06 -17.67 4.40
N PHE A 73 -7.64 -17.19 5.56
CA PHE A 73 -7.90 -17.82 6.86
C PHE A 73 -9.38 -17.92 7.22
N ASP A 74 -10.21 -17.11 6.59
CA ASP A 74 -11.66 -17.16 6.71
C ASP A 74 -12.35 -17.64 5.42
N ASN A 75 -11.63 -18.36 4.56
CA ASN A 75 -12.14 -19.08 3.38
C ASN A 75 -12.70 -18.19 2.25
N GLU A 76 -12.21 -16.96 2.10
CA GLU A 76 -12.37 -16.24 0.83
C GLU A 76 -11.32 -16.74 -0.17
N LYS A 77 -11.66 -16.76 -1.47
CA LYS A 77 -10.70 -16.98 -2.56
C LYS A 77 -10.30 -15.64 -3.14
N LEU A 78 -9.02 -15.31 -3.05
CA LEU A 78 -8.43 -14.12 -3.64
C LEU A 78 -7.80 -14.45 -4.99
N PHE A 79 -8.08 -13.63 -5.99
CA PHE A 79 -7.41 -13.70 -7.27
C PHE A 79 -6.06 -12.96 -7.20
N CYS A 80 -4.98 -13.66 -7.50
CA CYS A 80 -3.62 -13.19 -7.27
C CYS A 80 -2.75 -13.33 -8.51
N TRP A 81 -1.71 -12.51 -8.59
CA TRP A 81 -0.66 -12.59 -9.59
C TRP A 81 0.70 -12.79 -8.92
N HIS A 82 1.47 -13.75 -9.43
CA HIS A 82 2.92 -13.84 -9.22
C HIS A 82 3.63 -13.34 -10.47
N VAL A 83 4.46 -12.31 -10.32
CA VAL A 83 5.21 -11.69 -11.42
C VAL A 83 6.68 -12.04 -11.27
N LEU A 84 7.25 -12.69 -12.28
CA LEU A 84 8.66 -13.04 -12.30
C LEU A 84 9.53 -11.83 -12.68
N PRO A 85 10.72 -11.69 -12.06
CA PRO A 85 11.69 -10.69 -12.46
C PRO A 85 12.26 -11.03 -13.84
N LEU A 86 12.68 -10.00 -14.57
CA LEU A 86 13.07 -10.13 -15.99
C LEU A 86 14.32 -10.99 -16.21
N ASP A 87 15.26 -10.98 -15.27
CA ASP A 87 16.46 -11.83 -15.30
C ASP A 87 16.09 -13.31 -15.20
N VAL A 88 15.25 -13.68 -14.23
CA VAL A 88 14.75 -15.06 -14.08
C VAL A 88 13.88 -15.46 -15.26
N TYR A 89 13.05 -14.56 -15.79
CA TYR A 89 12.26 -14.85 -16.99
C TYR A 89 13.14 -15.16 -18.19
N LEU A 90 14.13 -14.30 -18.49
CA LEU A 90 15.02 -14.45 -19.63
C LEU A 90 15.80 -15.78 -19.60
N GLU A 91 16.26 -16.19 -18.42
CA GLU A 91 16.99 -17.45 -18.24
C GLU A 91 16.12 -18.70 -18.44
N ASN A 92 14.79 -18.60 -18.31
CA ASN A 92 13.87 -19.75 -18.31
C ASN A 92 12.69 -19.54 -19.28
N GLU A 93 12.86 -18.68 -20.30
CA GLU A 93 11.78 -18.20 -21.18
C GLU A 93 11.05 -19.34 -21.91
N HIS A 94 11.79 -20.35 -22.39
CA HIS A 94 11.20 -21.48 -23.09
C HIS A 94 10.30 -22.32 -22.16
N GLU A 95 10.76 -22.64 -20.95
CA GLU A 95 9.97 -23.39 -19.97
C GLU A 95 8.73 -22.60 -19.54
N LEU A 96 8.88 -21.31 -19.28
CA LEU A 96 7.80 -20.43 -18.85
C LEU A 96 6.75 -20.18 -19.93
N SER A 97 7.15 -20.03 -21.20
CA SER A 97 6.22 -19.73 -22.30
C SER A 97 5.46 -20.94 -22.83
N THR A 98 5.98 -22.16 -22.58
CA THR A 98 5.39 -23.44 -23.00
C THR A 98 4.71 -24.22 -21.89
N ALA A 99 4.82 -23.77 -20.63
CA ALA A 99 4.20 -24.44 -19.50
C ALA A 99 2.67 -24.60 -19.69
N ALA A 100 2.12 -25.75 -19.32
CA ALA A 100 0.72 -26.08 -19.54
C ALA A 100 -0.28 -25.12 -18.86
N ALA A 101 0.16 -24.46 -17.78
CA ALA A 101 -0.64 -23.50 -17.01
C ALA A 101 -0.61 -22.05 -17.56
N VAL A 102 0.14 -21.79 -18.64
CA VAL A 102 0.25 -20.45 -19.21
C VAL A 102 -1.10 -19.96 -19.72
N GLY A 103 -1.48 -18.76 -19.30
CA GLY A 103 -2.77 -18.15 -19.65
C GLY A 103 -3.96 -18.68 -18.85
N GLN A 104 -3.71 -19.42 -17.76
CA GLN A 104 -4.74 -19.92 -16.85
C GLN A 104 -4.45 -19.52 -15.41
N ALA A 105 -5.51 -19.36 -14.62
CA ALA A 105 -5.42 -19.22 -13.17
C ALA A 105 -5.36 -20.61 -12.52
N VAL A 106 -4.28 -20.88 -11.79
CA VAL A 106 -4.10 -22.13 -11.04
C VAL A 106 -4.69 -22.03 -9.63
N GLU A 107 -5.04 -23.15 -9.00
CA GLU A 107 -5.64 -23.14 -7.65
C GLU A 107 -4.70 -22.60 -6.56
N GLU A 108 -3.39 -22.71 -6.75
CA GLU A 108 -2.37 -22.15 -5.85
C GLU A 108 -1.05 -21.92 -6.58
N LEU A 109 -0.18 -21.06 -6.04
CA LEU A 109 1.13 -20.79 -6.64
C LEU A 109 2.12 -21.94 -6.43
N LYS A 110 1.98 -22.66 -5.32
CA LYS A 110 2.89 -23.75 -4.92
C LYS A 110 2.95 -24.83 -5.99
N GLY A 111 4.16 -25.27 -6.34
CA GLY A 111 4.39 -26.31 -7.36
C GLY A 111 4.37 -25.81 -8.81
N THR A 112 4.01 -24.55 -9.06
CA THR A 112 4.16 -23.92 -10.38
C THR A 112 5.64 -23.75 -10.76
N VAL A 113 5.92 -23.56 -12.04
CA VAL A 113 7.28 -23.26 -12.52
C VAL A 113 7.81 -21.98 -11.87
N GLY A 114 6.97 -20.94 -11.78
CA GLY A 114 7.35 -19.68 -11.14
C GLY A 114 7.77 -19.83 -9.68
N GLU A 115 7.06 -20.66 -8.91
CA GLU A 115 7.41 -20.95 -7.51
C GLU A 115 8.70 -21.76 -7.38
N LYS A 116 8.90 -22.76 -8.24
CA LYS A 116 10.15 -23.54 -8.27
C LYS A 116 11.35 -22.65 -8.58
N LEU A 117 11.23 -21.74 -9.55
CA LEU A 117 12.27 -20.78 -9.90
C LEU A 117 12.55 -19.81 -8.75
N MET A 118 11.50 -19.34 -8.05
CA MET A 118 11.62 -18.50 -6.87
C MET A 118 12.41 -19.20 -5.75
N ASN A 119 12.16 -20.50 -5.52
CA ASN A 119 12.82 -21.28 -4.48
C ASN A 119 14.22 -21.80 -4.86
N ARG A 120 14.56 -21.78 -6.15
CA ARG A 120 15.87 -22.24 -6.65
C ARG A 120 17.02 -21.35 -6.17
N ASP A 121 16.77 -20.05 -6.00
CA ASP A 121 17.79 -19.05 -5.65
C ASP A 121 17.67 -18.59 -4.18
N VAL A 122 18.75 -18.79 -3.42
CA VAL A 122 18.84 -18.37 -2.00
C VAL A 122 18.92 -16.86 -1.81
N ASP A 123 19.14 -16.08 -2.88
CA ASP A 123 19.14 -14.62 -2.88
C ASP A 123 17.81 -14.02 -3.37
N THR A 124 16.83 -14.86 -3.74
CA THR A 124 15.49 -14.43 -4.15
C THR A 124 14.91 -13.42 -3.18
N ARG A 125 14.24 -12.41 -3.72
CA ARG A 125 13.55 -11.37 -2.96
C ARG A 125 12.08 -11.33 -3.37
N ILE A 126 11.23 -10.96 -2.43
CA ILE A 126 9.79 -10.83 -2.69
C ILE A 126 9.33 -9.42 -2.32
N VAL A 127 8.51 -8.84 -3.20
CA VAL A 127 7.65 -7.70 -2.87
C VAL A 127 6.22 -8.19 -2.80
N ILE A 128 5.58 -8.03 -1.64
CA ILE A 128 4.13 -8.21 -1.49
C ILE A 128 3.49 -6.84 -1.66
N ASN A 129 2.71 -6.68 -2.72
CA ASN A 129 2.09 -5.41 -3.10
C ASN A 129 0.59 -5.38 -2.76
N PHE A 130 0.18 -4.32 -2.07
CA PHE A 130 -1.19 -4.02 -1.65
C PHE A 130 -1.71 -2.78 -2.40
N HIS A 131 -2.76 -2.97 -3.21
CA HIS A 131 -3.28 -1.92 -4.09
C HIS A 131 -4.21 -0.93 -3.37
N GLY A 132 -4.50 0.23 -3.99
CA GLY A 132 -5.45 1.21 -3.48
C GLY A 132 -6.93 0.78 -3.58
N ASN A 133 -7.86 1.68 -3.27
CA ASN A 133 -9.29 1.41 -3.46
C ASN A 133 -9.67 1.35 -4.96
N ALA A 134 -10.92 0.94 -5.22
CA ALA A 134 -11.50 0.71 -6.54
C ALA A 134 -10.76 -0.32 -7.42
N GLY A 135 -11.38 -0.65 -8.54
CA GLY A 135 -10.77 -1.43 -9.62
C GLY A 135 -10.46 -2.89 -9.29
N HIS A 136 -9.60 -3.48 -10.11
CA HIS A 136 -9.05 -4.84 -9.97
C HIS A 136 -7.52 -4.82 -10.07
N ILE A 137 -6.87 -5.96 -9.83
CA ILE A 137 -5.41 -6.10 -9.66
C ILE A 137 -4.60 -5.46 -10.79
N ALA A 138 -5.07 -5.60 -12.04
CA ALA A 138 -4.42 -5.04 -13.22
C ALA A 138 -4.95 -3.68 -13.72
N GLN A 139 -5.77 -2.97 -12.94
CA GLN A 139 -6.42 -1.74 -13.41
C GLN A 139 -5.52 -0.50 -13.33
N GLY A 140 -5.61 0.37 -14.34
CA GLY A 140 -4.91 1.65 -14.37
C GLY A 140 -3.39 1.47 -14.43
N TYR A 141 -2.66 2.15 -13.52
CA TYR A 141 -1.19 2.14 -13.49
C TYR A 141 -0.59 0.95 -12.71
N ARG A 142 -1.41 0.06 -12.13
CA ARG A 142 -0.93 -1.08 -11.33
C ARG A 142 0.04 -2.00 -12.11
N PRO A 143 -0.20 -2.35 -13.39
CA PRO A 143 0.77 -3.11 -14.17
C PRO A 143 2.13 -2.41 -14.33
N SER A 144 2.16 -1.07 -14.38
CA SER A 144 3.41 -0.31 -14.43
C SER A 144 4.22 -0.49 -13.15
N THR A 145 3.57 -0.53 -12.00
CA THR A 145 4.22 -0.89 -10.73
C THR A 145 4.86 -2.26 -10.81
N TYR A 146 4.11 -3.26 -11.27
CA TYR A 146 4.61 -4.63 -11.29
C TYR A 146 5.80 -4.80 -12.23
N ARG A 147 5.78 -4.14 -13.41
CA ARG A 147 6.92 -4.11 -14.34
C ARG A 147 8.13 -3.39 -13.77
N SER A 148 7.90 -2.29 -13.06
CA SER A 148 8.99 -1.54 -12.39
C SER A 148 9.70 -2.40 -11.35
N ILE A 149 8.93 -3.17 -10.56
CA ILE A 149 9.47 -4.10 -9.58
C ILE A 149 10.13 -5.31 -10.22
N SER A 150 9.53 -5.90 -11.27
CA SER A 150 10.13 -7.05 -11.96
C SER A 150 11.40 -6.69 -12.75
N GLY A 151 11.67 -5.40 -12.97
CA GLY A 151 12.96 -4.92 -13.44
C GLY A 151 14.07 -4.95 -12.39
N ILE A 152 13.76 -5.20 -11.12
CA ILE A 152 14.77 -5.37 -10.06
C ILE A 152 15.25 -6.83 -10.09
N PRO A 153 16.57 -7.10 -10.21
CA PRO A 153 17.10 -8.47 -10.28
C PRO A 153 16.63 -9.34 -9.12
N LYS A 154 16.30 -10.60 -9.43
CA LYS A 154 15.87 -11.64 -8.48
C LYS A 154 14.68 -11.25 -7.59
N THR A 155 13.90 -10.23 -7.98
CA THR A 155 12.82 -9.68 -7.15
C THR A 155 11.46 -10.03 -7.72
N HIS A 156 10.86 -11.09 -7.18
CA HIS A 156 9.50 -11.49 -7.51
C HIS A 156 8.49 -10.55 -6.86
N LEU A 157 7.33 -10.40 -7.50
CA LEU A 157 6.22 -9.66 -6.93
C LEU A 157 4.99 -10.57 -6.77
N LEU A 158 4.36 -10.52 -5.61
CA LEU A 158 3.05 -11.12 -5.35
C LEU A 158 2.05 -10.03 -5.00
N THR A 159 0.87 -10.11 -5.59
CA THR A 159 -0.23 -9.17 -5.31
C THR A 159 -1.55 -9.90 -5.51
N CYS A 160 -2.61 -9.47 -4.83
CA CYS A 160 -3.95 -10.04 -4.92
C CYS A 160 -4.98 -8.91 -4.96
N ASP A 161 -6.10 -9.16 -5.62
CA ASP A 161 -7.32 -8.40 -5.38
C ASP A 161 -7.84 -8.74 -3.97
N TYR A 162 -8.21 -7.72 -3.19
CA TYR A 162 -8.91 -7.94 -1.92
C TYR A 162 -10.25 -8.63 -2.13
N ARG A 163 -10.80 -9.26 -1.08
CA ARG A 163 -12.14 -9.85 -1.12
C ARG A 163 -13.17 -8.87 -1.70
N GLY A 164 -13.95 -9.32 -2.66
CA GLY A 164 -14.96 -8.54 -3.35
C GLY A 164 -14.46 -7.55 -4.40
N PHE A 165 -13.14 -7.41 -4.60
CA PHE A 165 -12.55 -6.70 -5.73
C PHE A 165 -12.28 -7.67 -6.87
N GLY A 166 -12.36 -7.17 -8.11
CA GLY A 166 -12.06 -7.96 -9.31
C GLY A 166 -12.73 -9.33 -9.31
N HIS A 167 -11.91 -10.39 -9.35
CA HIS A 167 -12.38 -11.78 -9.33
C HIS A 167 -12.37 -12.43 -7.93
N SER A 168 -11.87 -11.73 -6.91
CA SER A 168 -11.86 -12.24 -5.54
C SER A 168 -13.28 -12.36 -4.97
N THR A 169 -13.53 -13.43 -4.23
CA THR A 169 -14.84 -13.72 -3.67
C THR A 169 -15.22 -12.76 -2.54
N LEU A 170 -16.50 -12.77 -2.17
CA LEU A 170 -17.05 -11.99 -1.07
C LEU A 170 -18.20 -12.77 -0.42
N ASN A 171 -17.83 -13.95 0.08
CA ASN A 171 -18.76 -14.93 0.60
C ASN A 171 -19.12 -14.64 2.06
N ASN A 172 -18.20 -14.05 2.82
CA ASN A 172 -18.38 -13.84 4.24
C ASN A 172 -19.32 -12.67 4.53
N PRO A 173 -20.19 -12.78 5.55
CA PRO A 173 -20.97 -11.64 6.02
C PRO A 173 -20.02 -10.51 6.47
N PRO A 174 -20.36 -9.23 6.23
CA PRO A 174 -21.64 -8.72 5.76
C PRO A 174 -21.80 -8.64 4.22
N HIS A 175 -21.06 -9.45 3.45
CA HIS A 175 -21.06 -9.46 1.96
C HIS A 175 -20.66 -8.11 1.36
N ILE A 176 -19.73 -7.44 2.03
CA ILE A 176 -19.13 -6.16 1.64
C ILE A 176 -17.72 -6.13 2.22
N PRO A 177 -16.71 -5.57 1.52
CA PRO A 177 -15.38 -5.48 2.09
C PRO A 177 -15.43 -4.66 3.38
N THR A 178 -14.58 -5.05 4.32
CA THR A 178 -14.47 -4.41 5.63
C THR A 178 -13.01 -4.27 5.98
N GLU A 179 -12.69 -3.33 6.87
CA GLU A 179 -11.33 -3.17 7.38
C GLU A 179 -10.74 -4.47 7.95
N PRO A 180 -11.39 -5.19 8.88
CA PRO A 180 -10.87 -6.47 9.36
C PRO A 180 -10.74 -7.52 8.25
N GLY A 181 -11.69 -7.60 7.32
CA GLY A 181 -11.64 -8.58 6.23
C GLY A 181 -10.45 -8.35 5.29
N ILE A 182 -10.20 -7.12 4.87
CA ILE A 182 -9.06 -6.78 4.01
C ILE A 182 -7.73 -7.00 4.75
N ILE A 183 -7.67 -6.74 6.07
CA ILE A 183 -6.48 -7.06 6.86
C ILE A 183 -6.27 -8.58 6.93
N THR A 184 -7.32 -9.38 7.08
CA THR A 184 -7.25 -10.85 7.00
C THR A 184 -6.70 -11.31 5.66
N ASP A 185 -7.14 -10.74 4.53
CA ASP A 185 -6.63 -11.05 3.19
C ASP A 185 -5.12 -10.87 3.11
N ALA A 186 -4.63 -9.73 3.61
CA ALA A 186 -3.21 -9.40 3.60
C ALA A 186 -2.38 -10.31 4.52
N ILE A 187 -2.90 -10.63 5.70
CA ILE A 187 -2.26 -11.58 6.64
C ILE A 187 -2.19 -12.98 6.02
N SER A 188 -3.24 -13.43 5.32
CA SER A 188 -3.24 -14.71 4.61
C SER A 188 -2.20 -14.75 3.49
N LEU A 189 -2.06 -13.69 2.69
CA LEU A 189 -1.03 -13.62 1.64
C LEU A 189 0.39 -13.65 2.22
N VAL A 190 0.66 -12.88 3.28
CA VAL A 190 1.98 -12.92 3.93
C VAL A 190 2.24 -14.29 4.55
N SER A 191 1.24 -14.90 5.20
CA SER A 191 1.38 -16.25 5.76
C SER A 191 1.68 -17.26 4.67
N TYR A 192 0.98 -17.20 3.54
CA TYR A 192 1.22 -18.09 2.42
C TYR A 192 2.67 -17.99 1.92
N VAL A 193 3.17 -16.76 1.71
CA VAL A 193 4.56 -16.52 1.30
C VAL A 193 5.56 -17.04 2.34
N THR A 194 5.34 -16.77 3.62
CA THR A 194 6.31 -17.06 4.68
C THR A 194 6.28 -18.50 5.18
N ASN A 195 5.12 -19.14 5.20
CA ASN A 195 4.90 -20.45 5.79
C ASN A 195 4.75 -21.54 4.73
N ASP A 196 3.92 -21.30 3.71
CA ASP A 196 3.58 -22.34 2.73
C ASP A 196 4.61 -22.42 1.60
N LEU A 197 5.14 -21.25 1.19
CA LEU A 197 6.26 -21.10 0.26
C LEU A 197 7.62 -20.98 0.97
N SER A 198 7.63 -20.91 2.31
CA SER A 198 8.85 -20.89 3.14
C SER A 198 9.83 -19.74 2.84
N HIS A 199 9.36 -18.61 2.30
CA HIS A 199 10.22 -17.47 2.00
C HIS A 199 10.47 -16.59 3.25
N PRO A 200 11.72 -16.22 3.58
CA PRO A 200 12.02 -15.49 4.80
C PRO A 200 11.55 -14.03 4.74
N MET A 201 11.00 -13.53 5.84
CA MET A 201 10.55 -12.14 5.96
C MET A 201 11.68 -11.14 5.77
N SER A 202 12.91 -11.46 6.18
CA SER A 202 14.07 -10.58 5.97
C SER A 202 14.43 -10.35 4.49
N ARG A 203 13.85 -11.11 3.56
CA ARG A 203 13.94 -10.89 2.11
C ARG A 203 12.59 -10.51 1.48
N THR A 204 11.61 -10.13 2.31
CA THR A 204 10.27 -9.71 1.87
C THR A 204 10.04 -8.24 2.19
N VAL A 205 9.68 -7.45 1.18
CA VAL A 205 9.22 -6.06 1.32
C VAL A 205 7.70 -6.03 1.25
N LEU A 206 7.06 -5.25 2.11
CA LEU A 206 5.65 -4.89 1.98
C LEU A 206 5.54 -3.53 1.29
N LEU A 207 4.79 -3.46 0.20
CA LEU A 207 4.55 -2.25 -0.59
C LEU A 207 3.05 -1.96 -0.63
N GLY A 208 2.63 -0.75 -0.26
CA GLY A 208 1.23 -0.33 -0.35
C GLY A 208 1.08 1.03 -1.01
N GLN A 209 0.00 1.24 -1.75
CA GLN A 209 -0.40 2.56 -2.26
C GLN A 209 -1.80 2.95 -1.78
N SER A 210 -1.98 4.23 -1.40
CA SER A 210 -3.28 4.80 -1.00
C SER A 210 -3.92 3.96 0.10
N LEU A 211 -5.12 3.40 -0.07
CA LEU A 211 -5.71 2.43 0.88
C LEU A 211 -4.75 1.30 1.28
N GLY A 212 -3.99 0.77 0.31
CA GLY A 212 -3.00 -0.27 0.52
C GLY A 212 -1.92 0.12 1.53
N THR A 213 -1.64 1.41 1.76
CA THR A 213 -0.70 1.83 2.82
C THR A 213 -1.22 1.52 4.23
N ALA A 214 -2.53 1.68 4.45
CA ALA A 214 -3.15 1.36 5.72
C ALA A 214 -3.23 -0.16 5.94
N VAL A 215 -3.43 -0.93 4.86
CA VAL A 215 -3.35 -2.39 4.86
C VAL A 215 -1.93 -2.82 5.22
N THR A 216 -0.92 -2.31 4.53
CA THR A 216 0.50 -2.58 4.81
C THR A 216 0.87 -2.30 6.26
N ALA A 217 0.46 -1.16 6.82
CA ALA A 217 0.75 -0.80 8.21
C ALA A 217 0.09 -1.76 9.21
N ALA A 218 -1.15 -2.19 8.94
CA ALA A 218 -1.84 -3.18 9.77
C ALA A 218 -1.16 -4.56 9.70
N THR A 219 -0.79 -5.01 8.50
CA THR A 219 -0.09 -6.28 8.31
C THR A 219 1.28 -6.26 8.99
N ALA A 220 2.06 -5.19 8.81
CA ALA A 220 3.35 -5.05 9.49
C ALA A 220 3.20 -5.10 11.01
N LEU A 221 2.22 -4.38 11.56
CA LEU A 221 1.92 -4.41 12.99
C LEU A 221 1.50 -5.81 13.45
N TYR A 222 0.65 -6.52 12.71
CA TYR A 222 0.20 -7.86 13.08
C TYR A 222 1.36 -8.85 13.25
N TYR A 223 2.33 -8.84 12.33
CA TYR A 223 3.52 -9.70 12.44
C TYR A 223 4.53 -9.24 13.50
N THR A 224 4.37 -8.03 14.03
CA THR A 224 5.24 -7.47 15.08
C THR A 224 4.65 -7.61 16.48
N ASP A 225 3.39 -7.21 16.63
CA ASP A 225 2.58 -7.22 17.84
C ASP A 225 1.11 -7.51 17.45
N PRO A 226 0.72 -8.79 17.33
CA PRO A 226 -0.65 -9.18 16.97
C PRO A 226 -1.68 -8.84 18.06
N THR A 227 -1.22 -8.47 19.26
CA THR A 227 -2.07 -8.10 20.40
C THR A 227 -2.35 -6.60 20.50
N SER A 228 -1.77 -5.81 19.59
CA SER A 228 -1.92 -4.36 19.61
C SER A 228 -3.40 -3.93 19.56
N PRO A 229 -3.83 -2.97 20.40
CA PRO A 229 -5.22 -2.48 20.39
C PRO A 229 -5.59 -1.71 19.11
N HIS A 230 -4.62 -1.39 18.26
CA HIS A 230 -4.83 -0.74 16.96
C HIS A 230 -5.09 -1.74 15.82
N LEU A 231 -5.11 -3.04 16.13
CA LEU A 231 -5.59 -4.10 15.25
C LEU A 231 -7.05 -4.45 15.60
N PRO A 232 -7.89 -4.77 14.61
CA PRO A 232 -9.24 -5.28 14.88
C PRO A 232 -9.19 -6.54 15.77
N SER A 233 -10.03 -6.57 16.81
CA SER A 233 -10.08 -7.69 17.76
C SER A 233 -10.44 -9.03 17.12
N SER A 234 -11.18 -9.01 16.00
CA SER A 234 -11.49 -10.21 15.21
C SER A 234 -10.26 -10.92 14.65
N LEU A 235 -9.10 -10.24 14.58
CA LEU A 235 -7.86 -10.86 14.11
C LEU A 235 -7.24 -11.81 15.15
N ALA A 236 -7.59 -11.66 16.43
CA ALA A 236 -7.11 -12.54 17.50
C ALA A 236 -7.69 -13.96 17.39
N THR A 237 -8.80 -14.13 16.67
CA THR A 237 -9.48 -15.42 16.48
C THR A 237 -9.18 -16.07 15.13
N LEU A 238 -8.23 -15.54 14.34
CA LEU A 238 -7.87 -16.13 13.04
C LEU A 238 -7.31 -17.56 13.21
N GLN A 239 -7.78 -18.45 12.34
CA GLN A 239 -7.39 -19.85 12.30
C GLN A 239 -6.99 -20.28 10.87
N PRO A 240 -5.92 -21.07 10.70
CA PRO A 240 -4.89 -21.32 11.72
C PRO A 240 -4.20 -20.02 12.14
N SER A 241 -3.79 -19.94 13.40
CA SER A 241 -3.05 -18.78 13.88
C SER A 241 -1.71 -18.68 13.14
N PRO A 242 -1.38 -17.54 12.51
CA PRO A 242 -0.10 -17.33 11.84
C PRO A 242 1.06 -17.60 12.80
N LYS A 243 2.09 -18.30 12.30
CA LYS A 243 3.28 -18.59 13.10
C LYS A 243 3.96 -17.28 13.53
N PRO A 244 4.47 -17.20 14.77
CA PRO A 244 5.17 -16.00 15.22
C PRO A 244 6.39 -15.74 14.34
N ALA A 245 6.44 -14.56 13.75
CA ALA A 245 7.55 -14.15 12.91
C ALA A 245 8.86 -14.11 13.72
N LYS A 246 9.92 -14.75 13.22
CA LYS A 246 11.25 -14.74 13.85
C LYS A 246 12.09 -13.52 13.46
N GLU A 247 11.70 -12.85 12.37
CA GLU A 247 12.45 -11.79 11.72
C GLU A 247 11.53 -10.62 11.35
N SER A 248 12.10 -9.44 11.17
CA SER A 248 11.42 -8.29 10.57
C SER A 248 11.39 -8.41 9.05
N PHE A 249 10.42 -7.75 8.42
CA PHE A 249 10.44 -7.52 6.97
C PHE A 249 11.69 -6.76 6.53
N ALA A 250 12.12 -6.98 5.29
CA ALA A 250 13.23 -6.22 4.67
C ALA A 250 12.92 -4.72 4.63
N GLY A 251 11.65 -4.36 4.41
CA GLY A 251 11.19 -2.98 4.44
C GLY A 251 9.68 -2.86 4.30
N ILE A 252 9.18 -1.69 4.70
CA ILE A 252 7.78 -1.28 4.61
C ILE A 252 7.74 0.00 3.78
N ILE A 253 7.10 -0.04 2.61
CA ILE A 253 7.07 1.08 1.68
C ILE A 253 5.63 1.52 1.49
N LEU A 254 5.37 2.79 1.79
CA LEU A 254 4.04 3.38 1.76
C LEU A 254 4.02 4.54 0.76
N VAL A 255 3.25 4.39 -0.31
CA VAL A 255 3.13 5.38 -1.39
C VAL A 255 1.78 6.09 -1.31
N ALA A 256 1.81 7.43 -1.30
CA ALA A 256 0.65 8.28 -1.02
C ALA A 256 -0.13 7.89 0.26
N PRO A 257 0.55 7.71 1.42
CA PRO A 257 -0.12 7.31 2.65
C PRO A 257 -0.94 8.45 3.26
N PHE A 258 -1.88 8.05 4.11
CA PHE A 258 -2.70 8.94 4.93
C PHE A 258 -2.71 8.47 6.39
N ARG A 259 -3.00 9.35 7.34
CA ARG A 259 -2.97 9.03 8.78
C ARG A 259 -4.12 8.16 9.25
N THR A 260 -5.35 8.57 8.90
CA THR A 260 -6.60 7.83 9.13
C THR A 260 -7.63 8.23 8.07
N LEU A 261 -8.61 7.38 7.77
CA LEU A 261 -9.66 7.72 6.82
C LEU A 261 -10.49 8.94 7.27
N PRO A 262 -10.94 9.06 8.54
CA PRO A 262 -11.65 10.26 9.00
C PRO A 262 -10.88 11.57 8.81
N LEU A 263 -9.56 11.55 9.01
CA LEU A 263 -8.72 12.74 8.80
C LEU A 263 -8.53 13.04 7.31
N LEU A 264 -8.35 12.00 6.50
CA LEU A 264 -8.23 12.12 5.05
C LEU A 264 -9.49 12.77 4.44
N LEU A 265 -10.68 12.29 4.81
CA LEU A 265 -11.96 12.75 4.25
C LEU A 265 -12.24 14.25 4.46
N LYS A 266 -11.61 14.89 5.45
CA LYS A 266 -11.70 16.35 5.67
C LYS A 266 -11.14 17.16 4.50
N HIS A 267 -10.17 16.61 3.77
CA HIS A 267 -9.46 17.30 2.69
C HIS A 267 -9.44 16.53 1.37
N TYR A 268 -9.91 15.27 1.37
CA TYR A 268 -9.92 14.38 0.21
C TYR A 268 -10.79 14.91 -0.93
N ARG A 269 -10.30 14.72 -2.16
CA ARG A 269 -10.96 15.09 -3.40
C ARG A 269 -11.08 13.85 -4.28
N ILE A 270 -12.30 13.46 -4.61
CA ILE A 270 -12.53 12.35 -5.55
C ILE A 270 -12.05 12.80 -6.94
N ALA A 271 -11.11 12.06 -7.52
CA ALA A 271 -10.47 12.35 -8.81
C ALA A 271 -9.94 13.79 -8.91
N GLY A 272 -9.44 14.34 -7.80
CA GLY A 272 -8.97 15.71 -7.68
C GLY A 272 -10.03 16.81 -7.87
N ILE A 273 -11.31 16.48 -8.06
CA ILE A 273 -12.34 17.47 -8.42
C ILE A 273 -13.32 17.69 -7.26
N PHE A 274 -13.92 16.63 -6.74
CA PHE A 274 -15.07 16.75 -5.83
C PHE A 274 -14.65 16.55 -4.36
N PRO A 275 -14.60 17.60 -3.53
CA PRO A 275 -14.29 17.44 -2.13
C PRO A 275 -15.46 16.84 -1.36
N ILE A 276 -15.19 15.83 -0.52
CA ILE A 276 -16.26 15.13 0.22
C ILE A 276 -16.72 15.96 1.42
N LEU A 277 -15.86 16.18 2.42
CA LEU A 277 -16.22 16.89 3.65
C LEU A 277 -15.73 18.34 3.70
N LYS A 278 -14.90 18.79 2.76
CA LYS A 278 -14.37 20.18 2.74
C LYS A 278 -15.47 21.25 2.80
N PRO A 279 -16.62 21.13 2.10
CA PRO A 279 -17.69 22.13 2.19
C PRO A 279 -18.33 22.22 3.58
N LEU A 280 -18.13 21.22 4.45
CA LEU A 280 -18.58 21.23 5.85
C LEU A 280 -17.58 21.86 6.82
N GLN A 281 -16.43 22.37 6.38
CA GLN A 281 -15.47 23.04 7.26
C GLN A 281 -16.08 24.19 8.10
N PRO A 282 -17.00 25.02 7.57
CA PRO A 282 -17.69 26.03 8.37
C PRO A 282 -18.69 25.46 9.40
N TYR A 283 -19.01 24.16 9.32
CA TYR A 283 -20.01 23.47 10.12
C TYR A 283 -19.38 22.33 10.95
N PRO A 284 -18.51 22.65 11.92
CA PRO A 284 -17.69 21.66 12.62
C PRO A 284 -18.52 20.60 13.36
N VAL A 285 -19.72 20.95 13.85
CA VAL A 285 -20.63 20.00 14.51
C VAL A 285 -21.07 18.88 13.57
N ILE A 286 -21.48 19.23 12.35
CA ILE A 286 -21.92 18.25 11.34
C ILE A 286 -20.72 17.42 10.87
N ALA A 287 -19.59 18.07 10.61
CA ALA A 287 -18.36 17.39 10.20
C ALA A 287 -17.89 16.37 11.25
N ASN A 288 -17.93 16.74 12.54
CA ASN A 288 -17.58 15.86 13.65
C ASN A 288 -18.58 14.72 13.82
N PHE A 289 -19.89 14.98 13.68
CA PHE A 289 -20.92 13.95 13.68
C PHE A 289 -20.71 12.93 12.55
N LEU A 290 -20.48 13.38 11.32
CA LEU A 290 -20.21 12.47 10.20
C LEU A 290 -18.91 11.69 10.41
N SER A 291 -17.87 12.34 10.94
CA SER A 291 -16.59 11.70 11.23
C SER A 291 -16.70 10.61 12.29
N SER A 292 -17.53 10.80 13.32
CA SER A 292 -17.73 9.80 14.39
C SER A 292 -18.57 8.60 13.95
N ARG A 293 -19.24 8.68 12.79
CA ARG A 293 -19.99 7.58 12.17
C ARG A 293 -19.16 6.77 11.16
N ILE A 294 -17.87 7.09 11.01
CA ILE A 294 -16.97 6.30 10.16
C ILE A 294 -16.59 5.00 10.88
N ILE A 295 -16.89 3.88 10.24
CA ILE A 295 -16.74 2.55 10.84
C ILE A 295 -15.36 1.98 10.52
N ASP A 296 -15.02 1.95 9.23
CA ASP A 296 -13.72 1.47 8.76
C ASP A 296 -12.79 2.68 8.74
N THR A 297 -11.99 2.83 9.80
CA THR A 297 -11.27 4.08 10.11
C THR A 297 -9.83 4.07 9.62
N TRP A 298 -9.26 2.90 9.35
CA TRP A 298 -7.91 2.71 8.81
C TRP A 298 -6.84 3.53 9.55
N PRO A 299 -6.57 3.25 10.85
CA PRO A 299 -5.66 4.05 11.68
C PRO A 299 -4.17 3.77 11.38
N THR A 300 -3.69 4.18 10.21
CA THR A 300 -2.30 4.01 9.76
C THR A 300 -1.28 4.59 10.74
N LEU A 301 -1.45 5.84 11.19
CA LEU A 301 -0.49 6.49 12.09
C LEU A 301 -0.36 5.75 13.44
N PRO A 302 -1.46 5.50 14.18
CA PRO A 302 -1.38 4.73 15.42
C PRO A 302 -0.74 3.35 15.22
N ARG A 303 -1.04 2.66 14.10
CA ARG A 303 -0.44 1.35 13.80
C ARG A 303 1.07 1.43 13.63
N LEU A 304 1.56 2.44 12.89
CA LEU A 304 3.00 2.65 12.72
C LEU A 304 3.68 3.04 14.05
N GLN A 305 3.03 3.85 14.89
CA GLN A 305 3.57 4.21 16.21
C GLN A 305 3.69 2.99 17.13
N SER A 306 2.67 2.12 17.17
CA SER A 306 2.73 0.86 17.91
C SER A 306 3.77 -0.09 17.33
N PHE A 307 3.87 -0.16 16.00
CA PHE A 307 4.88 -0.97 15.34
C PHE A 307 6.29 -0.51 15.73
N ILE A 308 6.59 0.80 15.69
CA ILE A 308 7.90 1.34 16.07
C ILE A 308 8.18 1.13 17.57
N SER A 309 7.17 1.30 18.42
CA SER A 309 7.29 1.17 19.88
C SER A 309 7.44 -0.26 20.37
N ALA A 310 7.05 -1.26 19.56
CA ALA A 310 7.09 -2.66 19.96
C ALA A 310 8.53 -3.15 20.22
N GLU A 311 8.71 -3.95 21.27
CA GLU A 311 10.02 -4.50 21.67
C GLU A 311 10.67 -5.31 20.53
N LYS A 312 9.87 -6.01 19.74
CA LYS A 312 10.35 -6.76 18.58
C LYS A 312 10.95 -5.84 17.51
N SER A 313 10.33 -4.70 17.24
CA SER A 313 10.86 -3.70 16.30
C SER A 313 12.12 -3.03 16.83
N LYS A 314 12.18 -2.74 18.14
CA LYS A 314 13.39 -2.23 18.79
C LYS A 314 14.56 -3.23 18.68
N LYS A 315 14.27 -4.52 18.86
CA LYS A 315 15.27 -5.60 18.84
C LYS A 315 15.77 -5.95 17.43
N HIS A 316 14.86 -6.08 16.46
CA HIS A 316 15.20 -6.59 15.12
C HIS A 316 15.43 -5.48 14.09
N GLY A 317 15.07 -4.24 14.43
CA GLY A 317 15.11 -3.09 13.54
C GLY A 317 14.01 -3.12 12.49
N PHE A 318 13.92 -2.02 11.74
CA PHE A 318 12.93 -1.82 10.68
C PHE A 318 13.40 -0.75 9.69
N TYR A 319 12.83 -0.78 8.48
CA TYR A 319 12.97 0.28 7.49
C TYR A 319 11.60 0.65 6.95
N ILE A 320 11.19 1.90 7.16
CA ILE A 320 9.94 2.46 6.64
C ILE A 320 10.28 3.57 5.64
N SER A 321 9.78 3.47 4.42
CA SER A 321 9.92 4.50 3.38
C SER A 321 8.54 5.05 3.01
N LEU A 322 8.34 6.34 3.23
CA LEU A 322 7.16 7.07 2.82
C LEU A 322 7.48 7.80 1.51
N LEU A 323 6.62 7.64 0.51
CA LEU A 323 6.79 8.24 -0.81
C LEU A 323 5.52 8.95 -1.24
N HIS A 324 5.64 10.17 -1.78
CA HIS A 324 4.48 10.94 -2.21
C HIS A 324 4.82 11.88 -3.36
N ALA A 325 3.95 11.98 -4.37
CA ALA A 325 4.07 13.01 -5.38
C ALA A 325 3.53 14.36 -4.88
N ARG A 326 4.30 15.44 -5.05
CA ARG A 326 3.86 16.80 -4.71
C ARG A 326 2.62 17.23 -5.50
N ASN A 327 2.50 16.78 -6.75
CA ASN A 327 1.36 17.07 -7.61
C ASN A 327 0.24 16.02 -7.52
N ASP A 328 0.20 15.21 -6.46
CA ASP A 328 -0.95 14.36 -6.15
C ASP A 328 -2.20 15.24 -5.97
N GLN A 329 -3.23 14.94 -6.79
CA GLN A 329 -4.47 15.71 -6.86
C GLN A 329 -5.55 15.13 -5.93
N ASP A 330 -5.40 13.88 -5.50
CA ASP A 330 -6.38 13.14 -4.72
C ASP A 330 -6.05 13.22 -3.22
N ILE A 331 -4.80 12.94 -2.86
CA ILE A 331 -4.27 13.02 -1.50
C ILE A 331 -3.15 14.05 -1.48
N SER A 332 -3.22 15.01 -0.56
CA SER A 332 -2.15 16.00 -0.42
C SER A 332 -0.88 15.35 0.13
N TYR A 333 0.29 15.69 -0.43
CA TYR A 333 1.59 15.22 0.08
C TYR A 333 1.86 15.61 1.54
N HIS A 334 1.17 16.63 2.06
CA HIS A 334 1.20 17.00 3.47
C HIS A 334 0.69 15.88 4.40
N GLU A 335 -0.14 14.96 3.93
CA GLU A 335 -0.52 13.78 4.72
C GLU A 335 0.70 12.89 5.03
N SER A 336 1.68 12.82 4.13
CA SER A 336 2.93 12.10 4.42
C SER A 336 3.88 12.86 5.32
N GLU A 337 3.94 14.19 5.24
CA GLU A 337 4.70 15.01 6.19
C GLU A 337 4.13 14.86 7.62
N THR A 338 2.81 15.01 7.75
CA THR A 338 2.12 14.87 9.05
C THR A 338 2.04 13.42 9.56
N LEU A 339 2.28 12.44 8.71
CA LEU A 339 2.50 11.05 9.11
C LEU A 339 3.94 10.84 9.61
N PHE A 340 4.93 11.43 8.94
CA PHE A 340 6.36 11.28 9.25
C PHE A 340 6.74 11.94 10.59
N GLU A 341 6.26 13.16 10.84
CA GLU A 341 6.65 13.96 12.00
C GLU A 341 6.46 13.23 13.35
N PRO A 342 5.30 12.62 13.67
CA PRO A 342 5.14 11.88 14.91
C PRO A 342 6.02 10.62 15.00
N LEU A 343 6.32 9.97 13.87
CA LEU A 343 7.22 8.80 13.85
C LEU A 343 8.67 9.22 14.12
N GLN A 344 9.09 10.37 13.58
CA GLN A 344 10.38 10.98 13.89
C GLN A 344 10.48 11.34 15.37
N THR A 345 9.48 12.02 15.91
CA THR A 345 9.44 12.38 17.34
C THR A 345 9.54 11.14 18.22
N LEU A 346 8.83 10.06 17.87
CA LEU A 346 8.88 8.79 18.60
C LEU A 346 10.27 8.16 18.57
N MET A 347 10.93 8.16 17.42
CA MET A 347 12.30 7.63 17.30
C MET A 347 13.30 8.46 18.12
N LEU A 348 13.27 9.79 18.00
CA LEU A 348 14.13 10.69 18.75
C LEU A 348 13.90 10.60 20.28
N GLY A 349 12.64 10.44 20.70
CA GLY A 349 12.30 10.26 22.12
C GLY A 349 12.71 8.90 22.70
N SER A 350 13.08 7.93 21.86
CA SER A 350 13.60 6.63 22.27
C SER A 350 15.13 6.58 22.40
N ALA A 351 15.81 7.69 22.13
CA ALA A 351 17.26 7.82 22.24
C ALA A 351 17.68 8.05 23.71
N GLU A 352 18.69 7.33 24.19
CA GLU A 352 19.26 7.58 25.53
C GLU A 352 20.16 8.83 25.51
N THR A 353 20.81 9.08 24.36
CA THR A 353 21.67 10.23 24.09
C THR A 353 21.36 10.84 22.72
N ALA A 354 21.68 12.13 22.55
CA ALA A 354 21.48 12.84 21.28
C ALA A 354 22.28 12.27 20.10
N ALA A 355 23.28 11.41 20.35
CA ALA A 355 24.06 10.74 19.33
C ALA A 355 23.42 9.43 18.83
N ASP A 356 22.42 8.88 19.53
CA ASP A 356 21.85 7.56 19.23
C ASP A 356 20.87 7.57 18.06
N VAL A 357 20.31 8.74 17.72
CA VAL A 357 19.37 8.91 16.63
C VAL A 357 19.64 10.22 15.90
N ALA A 358 19.85 10.15 14.59
CA ALA A 358 20.08 11.30 13.73
C ALA A 358 18.84 11.61 12.87
N ALA A 359 18.52 12.90 12.73
CA ALA A 359 17.50 13.40 11.83
C ALA A 359 18.10 14.30 10.76
N GLU A 360 17.64 14.15 9.51
CA GLU A 360 18.04 14.93 8.35
C GLU A 360 16.77 15.47 7.65
N GLU A 361 16.78 16.76 7.28
CA GLU A 361 15.75 17.37 6.44
C GLU A 361 16.40 18.21 5.33
N THR A 362 15.99 17.95 4.08
CA THR A 362 16.44 18.70 2.90
C THR A 362 15.26 19.02 1.99
N ARG A 363 15.23 20.24 1.42
CA ARG A 363 14.12 20.72 0.58
C ARG A 363 14.60 21.64 -0.54
N ARG A 364 14.04 21.48 -1.73
CA ARG A 364 14.32 22.38 -2.88
C ARG A 364 13.59 23.70 -2.66
N SER A 365 14.33 24.81 -2.62
CA SER A 365 13.78 26.17 -2.60
C SER A 365 13.26 26.57 -3.98
N ILE A 366 12.27 27.46 -4.03
CA ILE A 366 11.70 28.02 -5.27
C ILE A 366 12.72 28.96 -5.96
N HIS A 367 13.74 29.45 -5.24
CA HIS A 367 14.67 30.48 -5.73
C HIS A 367 16.15 30.03 -5.77
N GLY A 368 16.46 28.73 -5.72
CA GLY A 368 17.86 28.26 -5.70
C GLY A 368 18.09 26.88 -6.32
N GLY A 369 19.25 26.73 -6.96
CA GLY A 369 19.74 25.49 -7.58
C GLY A 369 20.37 24.54 -6.55
N GLU A 370 19.63 23.48 -6.23
CA GLU A 370 20.07 22.22 -5.61
C GLU A 370 20.64 22.22 -4.18
N ARG A 371 19.78 21.83 -3.23
CA ARG A 371 20.14 21.15 -1.97
C ARG A 371 19.14 20.03 -1.63
N VAL A 372 18.93 19.06 -2.52
CA VAL A 372 18.13 17.85 -2.19
C VAL A 372 18.84 16.60 -2.67
N LYS A 373 19.02 15.64 -1.75
CA LYS A 373 19.50 14.29 -2.09
C LYS A 373 18.46 13.57 -2.95
N ARG A 374 18.89 12.78 -3.94
CA ARG A 374 18.05 11.88 -4.75
C ARG A 374 17.06 12.55 -5.73
N GLY A 375 17.24 13.83 -6.07
CA GLY A 375 16.38 14.50 -7.07
C GLY A 375 14.93 14.76 -6.61
N ALA A 376 14.63 14.56 -5.32
CA ALA A 376 13.32 14.81 -4.71
C ALA A 376 13.00 16.31 -4.59
N PHE A 377 11.72 16.64 -4.35
CA PHE A 377 11.28 17.96 -3.94
C PHE A 377 11.58 18.22 -2.45
N ALA A 378 11.31 17.23 -1.60
CA ALA A 378 11.69 17.21 -0.20
C ALA A 378 12.12 15.80 0.21
N TYR A 379 13.10 15.73 1.12
CA TYR A 379 13.56 14.47 1.70
C TYR A 379 13.79 14.65 3.19
N LYS A 380 13.17 13.80 4.00
CA LYS A 380 13.37 13.73 5.46
C LYS A 380 13.77 12.32 5.85
N LYS A 381 14.60 12.18 6.87
CA LYS A 381 15.04 10.88 7.38
C LYS A 381 15.32 10.97 8.86
N VAL A 382 14.92 9.94 9.59
CA VAL A 382 15.33 9.68 10.97
C VAL A 382 15.87 8.26 11.05
N GLU A 383 17.01 8.08 11.68
CA GLU A 383 17.72 6.81 11.73
C GLU A 383 18.51 6.68 13.03
N ASP A 384 18.55 5.48 13.60
CA ASP A 384 19.41 5.21 14.75
C ASP A 384 20.89 5.10 14.35
N ALA A 385 21.80 5.25 15.31
CA ALA A 385 23.24 5.27 15.07
C ALA A 385 23.76 4.02 14.34
N LYS A 386 23.09 2.87 14.52
CA LYS A 386 23.42 1.60 13.86
C LYS A 386 22.84 1.46 12.45
N GLY A 387 21.95 2.37 12.02
CA GLY A 387 21.22 2.24 10.77
C GLY A 387 20.23 1.06 10.76
N GLU A 388 19.83 0.57 11.92
CA GLU A 388 18.95 -0.57 12.07
C GLU A 388 17.47 -0.21 12.10
N ARG A 389 17.15 0.98 12.63
CA ARG A 389 15.82 1.55 12.64
C ARG A 389 15.86 2.81 11.81
N CYS A 390 15.01 2.90 10.80
CA CYS A 390 14.98 4.04 9.90
C CYS A 390 13.55 4.31 9.42
N VAL A 391 13.16 5.58 9.46
CA VAL A 391 12.00 6.11 8.74
C VAL A 391 12.50 7.20 7.80
N GLU A 392 12.11 7.14 6.54
CA GLU A 392 12.38 8.21 5.58
C GLU A 392 11.11 8.65 4.86
N LEU A 393 11.10 9.89 4.40
CA LEU A 393 10.07 10.50 3.57
C LEU A 393 10.73 11.09 2.33
N GLU A 394 10.28 10.67 1.15
CA GLU A 394 10.68 11.22 -0.14
C GLU A 394 9.46 11.80 -0.86
N VAL A 395 9.41 13.13 -1.00
CA VAL A 395 8.37 13.81 -1.78
C VAL A 395 8.92 14.09 -3.17
N THR A 396 8.40 13.41 -4.20
CA THR A 396 8.76 13.64 -5.60
C THR A 396 8.03 14.86 -6.14
N ARG A 397 8.52 15.45 -7.23
CA ARG A 397 7.84 16.62 -7.84
C ARG A 397 6.57 16.24 -8.62
N TYR A 398 6.61 15.08 -9.26
CA TYR A 398 5.61 14.62 -10.21
C TYR A 398 5.21 13.16 -9.93
N GLY A 399 4.19 12.69 -10.65
CA GLY A 399 3.69 11.31 -10.62
C GLY A 399 2.22 11.19 -10.20
N GLY A 400 1.62 12.27 -9.69
CA GLY A 400 0.23 12.27 -9.24
C GLY A 400 -0.07 11.16 -8.23
N HIS A 401 -1.34 10.81 -8.08
CA HIS A 401 -1.76 9.80 -7.11
C HIS A 401 -1.41 8.36 -7.52
N ASN A 402 -1.57 8.04 -8.81
CA ASN A 402 -1.58 6.67 -9.30
C ASN A 402 -0.32 6.28 -10.06
N GLU A 403 0.35 7.22 -10.74
CA GLU A 403 1.47 6.90 -11.61
C GLU A 403 2.78 6.74 -10.82
N VAL A 404 2.96 7.56 -9.77
CA VAL A 404 4.18 7.61 -8.94
C VAL A 404 4.62 6.26 -8.39
N VAL A 405 3.68 5.32 -8.19
CA VAL A 405 3.95 3.98 -7.66
C VAL A 405 4.83 3.16 -8.62
N GLY A 406 4.66 3.37 -9.92
CA GLY A 406 5.42 2.68 -10.96
C GLY A 406 6.78 3.31 -11.25
N TRP A 407 7.12 4.42 -10.59
CA TRP A 407 8.30 5.20 -10.92
C TRP A 407 9.57 4.68 -10.23
N ALA A 408 10.72 5.09 -10.75
CA ALA A 408 12.04 4.64 -10.30
C ALA A 408 12.29 4.91 -8.81
N GLN A 409 11.69 5.94 -8.22
CA GLN A 409 11.84 6.24 -6.79
C GLN A 409 11.30 5.12 -5.90
N VAL A 410 10.19 4.48 -6.30
CA VAL A 410 9.65 3.32 -5.58
C VAL A 410 10.54 2.09 -5.76
N ALA A 411 11.00 1.82 -6.98
CA ALA A 411 11.97 0.74 -7.23
C ALA A 411 13.27 0.94 -6.43
N LEU A 412 13.76 2.19 -6.30
CA LEU A 412 14.91 2.52 -5.48
C LEU A 412 14.64 2.32 -3.99
N ALA A 413 13.45 2.67 -3.48
CA ALA A 413 13.07 2.39 -2.10
C ALA A 413 13.05 0.88 -1.81
N VAL A 414 12.52 0.08 -2.73
CA VAL A 414 12.53 -1.40 -2.66
C VAL A 414 13.97 -1.93 -2.63
N ARG A 415 14.84 -1.46 -3.53
CA ARG A 415 16.25 -1.88 -3.55
C ARG A 415 16.99 -1.50 -2.27
N ARG A 416 16.78 -0.29 -1.75
CA ARG A 416 17.36 0.16 -0.48
C ARG A 416 16.94 -0.72 0.68
N ALA A 417 15.68 -1.16 0.74
CA ALA A 417 15.20 -2.07 1.76
C ALA A 417 16.02 -3.37 1.80
N PHE A 418 16.23 -3.99 0.64
CA PHE A 418 17.04 -5.21 0.53
C PHE A 418 18.52 -4.97 0.85
N GLU A 419 19.12 -3.91 0.31
CA GLU A 419 20.54 -3.60 0.51
C GLU A 419 20.88 -3.29 1.96
N ARG A 420 20.02 -2.55 2.68
CA ARG A 420 20.22 -2.25 4.09
C ARG A 420 20.24 -3.50 4.95
N ARG A 421 19.41 -4.49 4.63
CA ARG A 421 19.43 -5.79 5.30
C ARG A 421 20.69 -6.59 4.94
N ALA A 422 21.08 -6.60 3.66
CA ALA A 422 22.28 -7.30 3.21
C ALA A 422 23.58 -6.73 3.80
N ARG A 423 23.66 -5.41 4.03
CA ARG A 423 24.81 -4.78 4.71
C ARG A 423 25.02 -5.27 6.14
N ARG A 424 23.99 -5.77 6.82
CA ARG A 424 24.12 -6.42 8.14
C ARG A 424 24.78 -7.80 8.08
N MET A 425 24.88 -8.41 6.90
CA MET A 425 25.41 -9.77 6.67
C MET A 425 26.82 -9.79 6.07
N ARG A 426 27.47 -8.64 5.91
CA ARG A 426 28.87 -8.59 5.47
C ARG A 426 29.80 -8.69 6.69
N PRO A 427 30.69 -9.68 6.78
CA PRO A 427 31.99 -9.45 7.40
C PRO A 427 32.63 -8.28 6.65
N GLY A 428 33.21 -7.33 7.38
CA GLY A 428 33.78 -6.12 6.79
C GLY A 428 34.73 -6.43 5.63
N LEU A 429 34.71 -5.57 4.62
CA LEU A 429 35.96 -5.27 3.94
C LEU A 429 36.62 -4.23 4.82
N ASP A 430 37.58 -4.67 5.64
CA ASP A 430 38.66 -3.81 6.08
C ASP A 430 39.30 -3.25 4.80
N VAL A 431 39.13 -1.96 4.60
CA VAL A 431 39.93 -1.19 3.67
C VAL A 431 40.48 -0.03 4.49
N GLU A 432 41.79 -0.12 4.71
CA GLU A 432 42.66 0.94 5.23
C GLU A 432 42.46 2.26 4.49
#